data_AF-A0A4W6D7M9-F1
#
_entry.id   AF-A0A4W6D7M9-F1
#
_cell.length_a   1.000
_cell.length_b   1.000
_cell.length_c   1.000
_cell.angle_alpha   90.00
_cell.angle_beta   90.00
_cell.angle_gamma   90.00
#
_symmetry.space_group_name_H-M   'P 1'
#
loop_
_entity.id
_entity.type
_entity.pdbx_description
1 polymer ?
#
loop_
_entity_poly.entity_id
_entity_poly.type
_entity_poly.pdbx_seq_one_letter_code
_entity_poly.pdbx_strand_id
1 'polypeptide(L)'
;VLVVATSEEHVNHRGDQMSTRFQIATAQYECFQRIMKESHRTSKTIAGPVCNTTWDGWLCWDETEAGLTTEQSCPEYYDDFDPLAVASKVCTETGEWGRHPESNRTWTNFTNCRANTTHHNTAAMTHFYLVMIGHGLSLVSLFISLGIFFHFKSLSCQRITLHKNLFVSFVLNSVITIVLLTTVAKTQGHMNNSSVSCKLLQFIHYYLLSCNYFWMLCEGIYLHTLIVVAVFAEKQHLIWYYLLGWGFPLVPAVIHSIARQCYYNDNCWVSSDTSLLYIIHGPICAALVVNLFFLLNIVRVLITKLRVTHQAESSLYMRAVRATLILIPLLGIQFVLFPYKPREHWVYEIYLYVMDILMHYQGLLVSTIFCFFNGEVSCLLFSYLKVRVTIFNNLSYFFYCLYSYYSLNYFSKQFLKQHRCFLTHICWQSGAECVTGGWCESSQWSH
;
A
#
# COMPACT_ATOMS: atom_id res chain seq x y z
N VAL A 1 -6.50 2.03 1.94
CA VAL A 1 -7.23 3.28 2.15
C VAL A 1 -8.59 3.11 2.83
N LEU A 2 -9.51 2.24 2.39
CA LEU A 2 -10.74 1.95 3.18
C LEU A 2 -10.48 1.08 4.44
N VAL A 3 -9.24 0.60 4.60
CA VAL A 3 -8.77 -0.27 5.69
C VAL A 3 -7.62 0.39 6.44
N VAL A 4 -6.68 1.02 5.70
CA VAL A 4 -5.67 1.92 6.30
C VAL A 4 -6.26 3.11 7.07
N ALA A 5 -7.48 3.57 6.75
CA ALA A 5 -8.12 4.67 7.49
C ALA A 5 -8.79 4.24 8.81
N THR A 6 -8.64 2.98 9.24
CA THR A 6 -9.19 2.47 10.51
C THR A 6 -8.13 1.90 11.45
N SER A 7 -6.86 2.20 11.23
CA SER A 7 -5.75 1.80 12.12
C SER A 7 -4.80 2.93 12.47
N GLU A 8 -5.25 4.18 12.35
CA GLU A 8 -4.59 5.33 13.00
C GLU A 8 -5.63 6.01 13.91
N GLU A 9 -5.78 5.50 15.14
CA GLU A 9 -6.09 6.36 16.28
C GLU A 9 -4.87 7.26 16.53
N HIS A 10 -4.55 8.13 15.57
CA HIS A 10 -3.69 9.27 15.82
C HIS A 10 -4.54 10.42 16.33
N VAL A 11 -4.90 10.25 17.60
CA VAL A 11 -5.14 11.25 18.63
C VAL A 11 -5.40 12.63 18.07
N ASN A 12 -6.67 12.93 17.80
CA ASN A 12 -7.10 14.29 17.62
C ASN A 12 -7.12 14.94 19.01
N HIS A 13 -5.94 15.30 19.52
CA HIS A 13 -5.70 15.86 20.86
C HIS A 13 -6.60 17.04 21.24
N ARG A 14 -7.35 17.63 20.30
CA ARG A 14 -8.27 18.75 20.56
C ARG A 14 -9.75 18.37 20.49
N GLY A 15 -10.13 17.41 19.64
CA GLY A 15 -11.50 16.92 19.50
C GLY A 15 -11.84 15.86 20.57
N ASP A 16 -10.96 14.86 20.72
CA ASP A 16 -11.11 13.80 21.72
C ASP A 16 -10.96 14.36 23.12
N GLN A 17 -10.04 15.30 23.33
CA GLN A 17 -9.89 15.95 24.63
C GLN A 17 -11.13 16.77 25.02
N MET A 18 -11.91 17.28 24.05
CA MET A 18 -13.19 17.94 24.33
C MET A 18 -14.32 16.93 24.61
N SER A 19 -14.32 15.80 23.89
CA SER A 19 -15.25 14.67 24.11
C SER A 19 -15.02 13.98 25.46
N THR A 20 -13.79 13.59 25.76
CA THR A 20 -13.36 12.99 27.04
C THR A 20 -13.63 13.93 28.20
N ARG A 21 -13.35 15.24 28.07
CA ARG A 21 -13.69 16.22 29.13
C ARG A 21 -15.20 16.32 29.37
N PHE A 22 -16.00 16.27 28.31
CA PHE A 22 -17.45 16.28 28.42
C PHE A 22 -17.98 15.00 29.08
N GLN A 23 -17.44 13.84 28.72
CA GLN A 23 -17.81 12.56 29.33
C GLN A 23 -17.39 12.48 30.80
N ILE A 24 -16.19 12.93 31.16
CA ILE A 24 -15.74 13.05 32.56
C ILE A 24 -16.64 14.00 33.34
N ALA A 25 -16.98 15.17 32.78
CA ALA A 25 -17.88 16.12 33.44
C ALA A 25 -19.29 15.54 33.66
N THR A 26 -19.79 14.75 32.70
CA THR A 26 -21.08 14.06 32.80
C THR A 26 -21.04 12.98 33.89
N ALA A 27 -20.01 12.12 33.88
CA ALA A 27 -19.81 11.08 34.89
C ALA A 27 -19.64 11.67 36.30
N GLN A 28 -18.90 12.77 36.42
CA GLN A 28 -18.75 13.52 37.67
C GLN A 28 -20.10 14.06 38.17
N TYR A 29 -20.90 14.65 37.28
CA TYR A 29 -22.22 15.17 37.63
C TYR A 29 -23.16 14.06 38.13
N GLU A 30 -23.20 12.93 37.41
CA GLU A 30 -23.99 11.76 37.82
C GLU A 30 -23.55 11.22 39.18
N CYS A 31 -22.24 11.17 39.45
CA CYS A 31 -21.71 10.74 40.75
C CYS A 31 -22.17 11.67 41.88
N PHE A 32 -22.06 12.98 41.70
CA PHE A 32 -22.52 13.93 42.72
C PHE A 32 -24.02 13.84 42.97
N GLN A 33 -24.83 13.56 41.95
CA GLN A 33 -26.26 13.29 42.15
C GLN A 33 -26.50 12.06 43.04
N ARG A 34 -25.71 10.98 42.87
CA ARG A 34 -25.79 9.79 43.75
C ARG A 34 -25.43 10.13 45.19
N ILE A 35 -24.30 10.83 45.39
CA ILE A 35 -23.84 11.27 46.71
C ILE A 35 -24.92 12.11 47.41
N MET A 36 -25.57 13.03 46.69
CA MET A 36 -26.68 13.84 47.24
C MET A 36 -27.91 12.98 47.58
N LYS A 37 -28.24 11.99 46.75
CA LYS A 37 -29.40 11.10 47.01
C LYS A 37 -29.17 10.20 48.23
N GLU A 38 -27.94 9.77 48.47
CA GLU A 38 -27.56 8.95 49.61
C GLU A 38 -27.47 9.77 50.91
N SER A 39 -27.00 11.02 50.84
CA SER A 39 -27.00 11.91 52.01
C SER A 39 -28.42 12.24 52.50
N HIS A 40 -29.42 12.26 51.61
CA HIS A 40 -30.83 12.41 51.97
C HIS A 40 -31.50 11.12 52.51
N ARG A 41 -30.83 9.97 52.43
CA ARG A 41 -31.36 8.65 52.83
C ARG A 41 -30.98 8.21 54.25
N THR A 42 -30.40 9.08 55.08
CA THR A 42 -29.90 8.71 56.41
C THR A 42 -30.99 8.11 57.31
N SER A 43 -31.09 6.77 57.33
CA SER A 43 -31.11 5.90 58.51
C SER A 43 -31.43 4.46 58.07
N LYS A 44 -30.41 3.73 57.63
CA LYS A 44 -30.41 2.27 57.77
C LYS A 44 -29.11 1.87 58.44
N THR A 45 -29.27 1.34 59.64
CA THR A 45 -28.23 0.93 60.59
C THR A 45 -27.37 -0.18 59.98
N ILE A 46 -26.26 0.18 59.33
CA ILE A 46 -25.16 -0.75 59.06
C ILE A 46 -24.25 -0.69 60.28
N ALA A 47 -24.07 -1.83 60.94
CA ALA A 47 -23.27 -1.93 62.16
C ALA A 47 -21.77 -2.07 61.81
N GLY A 48 -21.09 -0.95 61.54
CA GLY A 48 -19.64 -0.92 61.32
C GLY A 48 -19.14 0.37 60.67
N PRO A 49 -17.82 0.64 60.69
CA PRO A 49 -17.23 1.70 59.88
C PRO A 49 -17.41 1.40 58.39
N VAL A 50 -17.75 2.42 57.59
CA VAL A 50 -17.94 2.32 56.14
C VAL A 50 -17.17 3.43 55.44
N CYS A 51 -16.71 3.17 54.22
CA CYS A 51 -16.17 4.19 53.34
C CYS A 51 -17.30 4.80 52.51
N ASN A 52 -17.52 6.11 52.66
CA ASN A 52 -18.59 6.83 51.96
C ASN A 52 -18.35 6.89 50.44
N THR A 53 -19.45 7.00 49.70
CA THR A 53 -19.46 7.22 48.25
C THR A 53 -18.59 8.42 47.85
N THR A 54 -17.72 8.25 46.87
CA THR A 54 -16.73 9.28 46.50
C THR A 54 -16.41 9.30 45.01
N TRP A 55 -16.02 10.47 44.52
CA TRP A 55 -15.49 10.68 43.19
C TRP A 55 -13.97 10.82 43.24
N ASP A 56 -13.23 9.96 42.54
CA ASP A 56 -11.77 9.95 42.55
C ASP A 56 -11.13 10.76 41.40
N GLY A 57 -11.95 11.39 40.55
CA GLY A 57 -11.51 12.08 39.33
C GLY A 57 -11.86 11.32 38.05
N TRP A 58 -12.15 10.03 38.15
CA TRP A 58 -12.47 9.15 37.02
C TRP A 58 -13.72 8.30 37.25
N LEU A 59 -13.82 7.63 38.39
CA LEU A 59 -14.91 6.71 38.72
C LEU A 59 -15.66 7.17 39.96
N CYS A 60 -16.94 6.82 39.98
CA CYS A 60 -17.79 6.98 41.14
C CYS A 60 -17.77 5.68 41.96
N TRP A 61 -17.24 5.75 43.17
CA TRP A 61 -17.15 4.61 44.07
C TRP A 61 -18.31 4.63 45.05
N ASP A 62 -19.09 3.56 45.07
CA ASP A 62 -20.22 3.40 45.98
C ASP A 62 -19.75 3.12 47.43
N GLU A 63 -20.67 3.30 48.38
CA GLU A 63 -20.44 2.99 49.80
C GLU A 63 -19.96 1.54 49.97
N THR A 64 -18.86 1.36 50.69
CA THR A 64 -18.20 0.06 50.87
C THR A 64 -17.91 -0.20 52.35
N GLU A 65 -18.17 -1.41 52.83
CA GLU A 65 -17.88 -1.80 54.22
C GLU A 65 -16.36 -1.83 54.50
N ALA A 66 -15.97 -1.50 55.73
CA ALA A 66 -14.57 -1.52 56.13
C ALA A 66 -13.92 -2.90 55.97
N GLY A 67 -12.70 -2.93 55.44
CA GLY A 67 -11.94 -4.15 55.19
C GLY A 67 -12.22 -4.82 53.83
N LEU A 68 -13.19 -4.31 53.04
CA LEU A 68 -13.48 -4.83 51.70
C LEU A 68 -12.74 -4.05 50.60
N THR A 69 -12.45 -4.77 49.51
CA THR A 69 -11.98 -4.18 48.25
C THR A 69 -13.14 -4.20 47.27
N THR A 70 -13.44 -3.06 46.68
CA THR A 70 -14.47 -2.90 45.64
C THR A 70 -13.80 -2.76 44.28
N GLU A 71 -14.45 -3.30 43.25
CA GLU A 71 -13.94 -3.35 41.88
C GLU A 71 -15.02 -2.87 40.91
N GLN A 72 -14.61 -2.10 39.90
CA GLN A 72 -15.49 -1.64 38.82
C GLN A 72 -14.74 -1.67 37.49
N SER A 73 -15.48 -1.81 36.39
CA SER A 73 -14.90 -1.74 35.04
C SER A 73 -14.17 -0.42 34.81
N CYS A 74 -13.08 -0.47 34.05
CA CYS A 74 -12.33 0.71 33.69
C CYS A 74 -13.17 1.67 32.82
N PRO A 75 -12.96 3.00 32.94
CA PRO A 75 -13.72 3.97 32.18
C PRO A 75 -13.45 3.87 30.68
N GLU A 76 -14.52 3.91 29.87
CA GLU A 76 -14.47 3.79 28.40
C GLU A 76 -14.11 5.11 27.70
N TYR A 77 -14.07 6.24 28.42
CA TYR A 77 -13.85 7.57 27.83
C TYR A 77 -12.36 7.91 27.57
N TYR A 78 -11.45 6.96 27.74
CA TYR A 78 -10.01 7.12 27.56
C TYR A 78 -9.45 5.98 26.68
N ASP A 79 -8.83 6.34 25.56
CA ASP A 79 -8.39 5.37 24.54
C ASP A 79 -7.27 4.44 25.05
N ASP A 80 -6.48 4.89 26.03
CA ASP A 80 -5.40 4.11 26.63
C ASP A 80 -5.90 3.06 27.64
N PHE A 81 -7.21 2.98 27.92
CA PHE A 81 -7.78 2.08 28.91
C PHE A 81 -8.52 0.90 28.28
N ASP A 82 -8.34 -0.30 28.83
CA ASP A 82 -9.11 -1.49 28.44
C ASP A 82 -10.44 -1.51 29.23
N PRO A 83 -11.61 -1.26 28.59
CA PRO A 83 -12.90 -1.23 29.29
C PRO A 83 -13.34 -2.61 29.81
N LEU A 84 -12.70 -3.69 29.37
CA LEU A 84 -12.94 -5.04 29.88
C LEU A 84 -12.13 -5.36 31.15
N ALA A 85 -11.13 -4.54 31.46
CA ALA A 85 -10.38 -4.66 32.70
C ALA A 85 -11.12 -4.00 33.88
N VAL A 86 -10.61 -4.23 35.09
CA VAL A 86 -11.20 -3.69 36.32
C VAL A 86 -10.20 -2.82 37.09
N ALA A 87 -10.70 -1.69 37.59
CA ALA A 87 -10.04 -0.88 38.59
C ALA A 87 -10.47 -1.35 39.98
N SER A 88 -9.57 -1.28 40.97
CA SER A 88 -9.88 -1.68 42.35
C SER A 88 -9.57 -0.59 43.37
N LYS A 89 -10.40 -0.50 44.42
CA LYS A 89 -10.25 0.44 45.51
C LYS A 89 -10.50 -0.23 46.85
N VAL A 90 -9.61 0.00 47.80
CA VAL A 90 -9.62 -0.66 49.11
C VAL A 90 -10.23 0.28 50.15
N CYS A 91 -11.19 -0.22 50.93
CA CYS A 91 -11.65 0.43 52.15
C CYS A 91 -10.91 -0.17 53.35
N THR A 92 -10.22 0.66 54.13
CA THR A 92 -9.46 0.19 55.30
C THR A 92 -10.41 -0.27 56.41
N GLU A 93 -9.90 -1.07 57.35
CA GLU A 93 -10.66 -1.50 58.54
C GLU A 93 -11.15 -0.32 59.41
N THR A 94 -10.52 0.85 59.28
CA THR A 94 -10.89 2.08 59.99
C THR A 94 -12.01 2.86 59.29
N GLY A 95 -12.49 2.43 58.12
CA GLY A 95 -13.48 3.15 57.32
C GLY A 95 -12.90 4.33 56.53
N GLU A 96 -11.60 4.31 56.21
CA GLU A 96 -10.98 5.29 55.32
C GLU A 96 -10.66 4.66 53.96
N TRP A 97 -10.75 5.46 52.89
CA TRP A 97 -10.27 5.01 51.58
C TRP A 97 -8.75 4.82 51.58
N GLY A 98 -8.29 3.71 51.00
CA GLY A 98 -6.89 3.35 50.91
C GLY A 98 -6.02 4.47 50.33
N ARG A 99 -4.84 4.67 50.92
CA ARG A 99 -3.92 5.75 50.55
C ARG A 99 -2.71 5.21 49.79
N HIS A 100 -2.21 5.99 48.83
CA HIS A 100 -1.01 5.64 48.08
C HIS A 100 0.24 5.66 48.99
N PRO A 101 1.14 4.66 48.90
CA PRO A 101 2.30 4.54 49.77
C PRO A 101 3.27 5.73 49.69
N GLU A 102 3.40 6.36 48.52
CA GLU A 102 4.34 7.48 48.33
C GLU A 102 3.72 8.87 48.52
N SER A 103 2.44 9.05 48.16
CA SER A 103 1.81 10.38 48.13
C SER A 103 0.83 10.61 49.28
N ASN A 104 0.50 9.56 50.04
CA ASN A 104 -0.44 9.58 51.16
C ASN A 104 -1.82 10.19 50.84
N ARG A 105 -2.21 10.16 49.55
CA ARG A 105 -3.53 10.57 49.06
C ARG A 105 -4.40 9.34 48.84
N THR A 106 -5.72 9.49 48.97
CA THR A 106 -6.68 8.46 48.58
C THR A 106 -6.42 8.01 47.15
N TRP A 107 -6.31 6.70 46.93
CA TRP A 107 -5.85 6.14 45.66
C TRP A 107 -6.73 4.99 45.19
N THR A 108 -6.65 4.72 43.90
CA THR A 108 -7.38 3.68 43.20
C THR A 108 -6.43 3.00 42.23
N ASN A 109 -6.46 1.68 42.22
CA ASN A 109 -5.54 0.87 41.45
C ASN A 109 -6.06 0.71 40.00
N PHE A 110 -5.49 1.51 39.11
CA PHE A 110 -5.76 1.45 37.66
C PHE A 110 -4.71 0.63 36.89
N THR A 111 -3.84 -0.14 37.57
CA THR A 111 -2.74 -0.86 36.90
C THR A 111 -3.26 -1.83 35.83
N ASN A 112 -4.38 -2.49 36.11
CA ASN A 112 -5.02 -3.42 35.18
C ASN A 112 -5.77 -2.71 34.04
N CYS A 113 -6.10 -1.43 34.22
CA CYS A 113 -6.83 -0.67 33.21
C CYS A 113 -5.97 -0.25 32.03
N ARG A 114 -4.64 -0.24 32.15
CA ARG A 114 -3.76 0.17 31.05
C ARG A 114 -3.89 -0.83 29.90
N ALA A 115 -4.51 -0.39 28.80
CA ALA A 115 -4.57 -1.15 27.57
C ALA A 115 -3.14 -1.50 27.11
N ASN A 116 -2.97 -2.66 26.48
CA ASN A 116 -1.66 -3.09 26.01
C ASN A 116 -1.24 -2.27 24.77
N THR A 117 -0.82 -1.03 24.99
CA THR A 117 -0.34 -0.07 23.98
C THR A 117 0.82 -0.62 23.15
N THR A 118 1.54 -1.64 23.64
CA THR A 118 2.56 -2.32 22.83
C THR A 118 1.96 -3.14 21.68
N HIS A 119 0.78 -3.74 21.85
CA HIS A 119 0.11 -4.50 20.79
C HIS A 119 -0.39 -3.58 19.67
N HIS A 120 -1.05 -2.48 20.03
CA HIS A 120 -1.56 -1.48 19.07
C HIS A 120 -0.44 -0.83 18.24
N ASN A 121 0.65 -0.40 18.89
CA ASN A 121 1.80 0.17 18.19
C ASN A 121 2.48 -0.84 17.26
N THR A 122 2.59 -2.10 17.69
CA THR A 122 3.18 -3.16 16.86
C THR A 122 2.31 -3.49 15.66
N ALA A 123 0.98 -3.54 15.83
CA ALA A 123 0.03 -3.74 14.75
C ALA A 123 0.10 -2.58 13.73
N ALA A 124 0.02 -1.32 14.18
CA ALA A 124 0.11 -0.15 13.30
C ALA A 124 1.41 -0.12 12.49
N MET A 125 2.55 -0.39 13.13
CA MET A 125 3.84 -0.50 12.44
C MET A 125 3.85 -1.65 11.43
N THR A 126 3.26 -2.80 11.76
CA THR A 126 3.16 -3.94 10.85
C THR A 126 2.32 -3.59 9.62
N HIS A 127 1.16 -2.93 9.81
CA HIS A 127 0.34 -2.41 8.71
C HIS A 127 1.14 -1.43 7.83
N PHE A 128 1.84 -0.47 8.42
CA PHE A 128 2.69 0.47 7.69
C PHE A 128 3.73 -0.24 6.81
N TYR A 129 4.46 -1.21 7.36
CA TYR A 129 5.45 -1.97 6.59
C TYR A 129 4.81 -2.81 5.48
N LEU A 130 3.66 -3.45 5.73
CA LEU A 130 2.93 -4.20 4.71
C LEU A 130 2.50 -3.31 3.53
N VAL A 131 1.99 -2.11 3.82
CA VAL A 131 1.59 -1.15 2.79
C VAL A 131 2.80 -0.68 1.98
N MET A 132 3.90 -0.33 2.65
CA MET A 132 5.14 0.13 2.02
C MET A 132 5.77 -0.94 1.12
N ILE A 133 5.85 -2.18 1.59
CA ILE A 133 6.38 -3.31 0.80
C ILE A 133 5.47 -3.60 -0.39
N GLY A 134 4.14 -3.63 -0.18
CA GLY A 134 3.16 -3.88 -1.24
C GLY A 134 3.26 -2.87 -2.38
N HIS A 135 3.20 -1.57 -2.07
CA HIS A 135 3.33 -0.52 -3.07
C HIS A 135 4.73 -0.45 -3.69
N GLY A 136 5.80 -0.72 -2.91
CA GLY A 136 7.16 -0.78 -3.43
C GLY A 136 7.33 -1.87 -4.50
N LEU A 137 6.90 -3.09 -4.20
CA LEU A 137 6.93 -4.21 -5.15
C LEU A 137 6.03 -3.95 -6.37
N SER A 138 4.83 -3.42 -6.14
CA SER A 138 3.90 -3.07 -7.20
C SER A 138 4.47 -2.00 -8.14
N LEU A 139 5.19 -0.99 -7.62
CA LEU A 139 5.81 0.03 -8.46
C LEU A 139 6.87 -0.55 -9.38
N VAL A 140 7.77 -1.38 -8.83
CA VAL A 140 8.84 -2.02 -9.63
C VAL A 140 8.24 -2.84 -10.78
N SER A 141 7.24 -3.68 -10.49
CA SER A 141 6.60 -4.50 -11.53
C SER A 141 5.83 -3.66 -12.55
N LEU A 142 5.12 -2.62 -12.11
CA LEU A 142 4.36 -1.73 -12.99
C LEU A 142 5.28 -0.92 -13.92
N PHE A 143 6.40 -0.39 -13.42
CA PHE A 143 7.36 0.31 -14.27
C PHE A 143 7.96 -0.59 -15.34
N ILE A 144 8.32 -1.83 -15.01
CA ILE A 144 8.80 -2.81 -15.99
C ILE A 144 7.72 -3.07 -17.04
N SER A 145 6.47 -3.30 -16.61
CA SER A 145 5.36 -3.57 -17.53
C SER A 145 5.06 -2.40 -18.48
N LEU A 146 5.01 -1.16 -17.96
CA LEU A 146 4.84 0.04 -18.76
C LEU A 146 5.99 0.21 -19.75
N GLY A 147 7.24 -0.03 -19.33
CA GLY A 147 8.41 0.00 -20.20
C GLY A 147 8.28 -0.95 -21.39
N ILE A 148 7.82 -2.18 -21.15
CA ILE A 148 7.56 -3.17 -22.22
C ILE A 148 6.46 -2.67 -23.17
N PHE A 149 5.32 -2.21 -22.65
CA PHE A 149 4.20 -1.74 -23.49
C PHE A 149 4.48 -0.44 -24.26
N PHE A 150 5.39 0.41 -23.77
CA PHE A 150 5.85 1.59 -24.50
C PHE A 150 6.91 1.24 -25.55
N HIS A 151 7.82 0.31 -25.27
CA HIS A 151 8.88 -0.10 -26.20
C HIS A 151 8.31 -0.87 -27.40
N PHE A 152 7.41 -1.83 -27.18
CA PHE A 152 6.81 -2.62 -28.26
C PHE A 152 5.54 -1.95 -28.79
N LYS A 153 5.71 -0.91 -29.62
CA LYS A 153 4.58 -0.22 -30.29
C LYS A 153 3.70 -1.17 -31.12
N SER A 154 4.27 -2.28 -31.59
CA SER A 154 3.56 -3.35 -32.32
C SER A 154 2.39 -3.96 -31.53
N LEU A 155 2.47 -3.97 -30.20
CA LEU A 155 1.41 -4.50 -29.32
C LEU A 155 0.31 -3.47 -29.01
N SER A 156 0.44 -2.23 -29.48
CA SER A 156 -0.43 -1.12 -29.07
C SER A 156 -1.78 -1.15 -29.80
N CYS A 157 -2.68 -2.01 -29.34
CA CYS A 157 -4.10 -2.00 -29.70
C CYS A 157 -4.92 -1.07 -28.78
N GLN A 158 -6.16 -0.75 -29.16
CA GLN A 158 -7.13 -0.01 -28.36
C GLN A 158 -7.30 -0.55 -26.92
N ARG A 159 -7.30 -1.87 -26.75
CA ARG A 159 -7.33 -2.51 -25.43
C ARG A 159 -6.11 -2.11 -24.60
N ILE A 160 -4.93 -2.19 -25.21
CA ILE A 160 -3.65 -1.96 -24.55
C ILE A 160 -3.47 -0.48 -24.21
N THR A 161 -4.03 0.46 -24.98
CA THR A 161 -4.03 1.88 -24.59
C THR A 161 -4.85 2.11 -23.31
N LEU A 162 -5.99 1.42 -23.14
CA LEU A 162 -6.75 1.48 -21.90
C LEU A 162 -5.97 0.90 -20.70
N HIS A 163 -5.30 -0.25 -20.89
CA HIS A 163 -4.48 -0.88 -19.84
C HIS A 163 -3.28 -0.01 -19.46
N LYS A 164 -2.66 0.70 -20.42
CA LYS A 164 -1.60 1.69 -20.15
C LYS A 164 -2.09 2.78 -19.20
N ASN A 165 -3.27 3.36 -19.45
CA ASN A 165 -3.82 4.39 -18.56
C ASN A 165 -4.15 3.83 -17.17
N LEU A 166 -4.68 2.61 -17.09
CA LEU A 166 -4.91 1.93 -15.82
C LEU A 166 -3.61 1.73 -15.04
N PHE A 167 -2.54 1.24 -15.67
CA PHE A 167 -1.24 1.07 -15.01
C PHE A 167 -0.63 2.41 -14.59
N VAL A 168 -0.77 3.45 -15.40
CA VAL A 168 -0.38 4.82 -15.02
C VAL A 168 -1.16 5.26 -13.77
N SER A 169 -2.47 4.99 -13.69
CA SER A 169 -3.26 5.30 -12.49
C SER A 169 -2.77 4.56 -11.24
N PHE A 170 -2.39 3.27 -11.37
CA PHE A 170 -1.81 2.50 -10.26
C PHE A 170 -0.44 3.00 -9.83
N VAL A 171 0.40 3.41 -10.78
CA VAL A 171 1.72 4.03 -10.49
C VAL A 171 1.51 5.34 -9.72
N LEU A 172 0.66 6.24 -10.22
CA LEU A 172 0.38 7.51 -9.56
C LEU A 172 -0.22 7.29 -8.16
N ASN A 173 -1.17 6.37 -8.01
CA ASN A 173 -1.77 6.02 -6.73
C ASN A 173 -0.75 5.42 -5.73
N SER A 174 0.17 4.59 -6.22
CA SER A 174 1.22 4.00 -5.36
C SER A 174 2.26 5.03 -4.94
N VAL A 175 2.69 5.91 -5.85
CA VAL A 175 3.64 6.99 -5.53
C VAL A 175 3.03 7.94 -4.50
N ILE A 176 1.80 8.42 -4.71
CA ILE A 176 1.17 9.36 -3.77
C ILE A 176 0.93 8.73 -2.40
N THR A 177 0.57 7.44 -2.34
CA THR A 177 0.36 6.73 -1.08
C THR A 177 1.66 6.57 -0.29
N ILE A 178 2.76 6.23 -0.96
CA ILE A 178 4.09 6.18 -0.32
C ILE A 178 4.51 7.57 0.18
N VAL A 179 4.34 8.62 -0.64
CA VAL A 179 4.66 9.99 -0.24
C VAL A 179 3.81 10.41 0.96
N LEU A 180 2.50 10.15 0.95
CA LEU A 180 1.61 10.45 2.06
C LEU A 180 2.06 9.74 3.35
N LEU A 181 2.23 8.42 3.32
CA LEU A 181 2.63 7.63 4.49
C LEU A 181 3.99 8.05 5.04
N THR A 182 4.96 8.34 4.18
CA THR A 182 6.28 8.83 4.63
C THR A 182 6.22 10.25 5.19
N THR A 183 5.33 11.11 4.70
CA THR A 183 5.11 12.44 5.29
C THR A 183 4.44 12.35 6.66
N VAL A 184 3.40 11.53 6.80
CA VAL A 184 2.69 11.32 8.08
C VAL A 184 3.63 10.73 9.14
N ALA A 185 4.41 9.71 8.78
CA ALA A 185 5.40 9.10 9.68
C ALA A 185 6.49 10.09 10.13
N LYS A 186 6.89 11.04 9.28
CA LYS A 186 7.86 12.08 9.66
C LYS A 186 7.25 13.16 10.54
N THR A 187 5.98 13.51 10.32
CA THR A 187 5.30 14.57 11.08
C THR A 187 5.13 14.21 12.56
N GLN A 188 5.04 12.92 12.91
CA GLN A 188 5.06 12.48 14.31
C GLN A 188 6.31 12.91 15.10
N GLY A 189 7.42 13.19 14.40
CA GLY A 189 8.67 13.66 15.02
C GLY A 189 8.95 15.15 14.93
N HIS A 190 8.22 15.93 14.12
CA HIS A 190 8.46 17.37 13.90
C HIS A 190 7.13 18.14 13.75
N MET A 191 6.71 18.78 14.84
CA MET A 191 5.45 19.53 14.96
C MET A 191 5.50 20.93 14.32
N ASN A 192 6.11 21.08 13.13
CA ASN A 192 6.06 22.33 12.37
C ASN A 192 6.64 22.18 10.97
N ASN A 193 5.79 22.03 9.94
CA ASN A 193 5.76 22.98 8.82
C ASN A 193 4.78 22.58 7.71
N SER A 194 3.95 23.57 7.31
CA SER A 194 3.06 23.64 6.14
C SER A 194 1.75 22.85 6.18
N SER A 195 0.76 23.36 6.92
CA SER A 195 -0.65 22.95 6.83
C SER A 195 -1.18 22.92 5.38
N VAL A 196 -0.70 23.82 4.53
CA VAL A 196 -1.07 23.88 3.11
C VAL A 196 -0.53 22.70 2.30
N SER A 197 0.71 22.27 2.55
CA SER A 197 1.33 21.15 1.82
C SER A 197 0.62 19.84 2.14
N CYS A 198 0.30 19.61 3.41
CA CYS A 198 -0.43 18.43 3.86
C CYS A 198 -1.86 18.39 3.30
N LYS A 199 -2.58 19.51 3.31
CA LYS A 199 -3.91 19.64 2.68
C LYS A 199 -3.87 19.34 1.17
N LEU A 200 -2.90 19.91 0.46
CA LEU A 200 -2.73 19.67 -0.98
C LEU A 200 -2.37 18.21 -1.27
N LEU A 201 -1.47 17.61 -0.47
CA LEU A 201 -1.08 16.22 -0.62
C LEU A 201 -2.28 15.28 -0.43
N GLN A 202 -3.12 15.54 0.58
CA GLN A 202 -4.32 14.76 0.82
C GLN A 202 -5.35 14.91 -0.31
N PHE A 203 -5.53 16.13 -0.82
CA PHE A 203 -6.39 16.37 -1.99
C PHE A 203 -5.94 15.54 -3.19
N ILE A 204 -4.63 15.57 -3.50
CA ILE A 204 -4.05 14.80 -4.61
C ILE A 204 -4.22 13.29 -4.35
N HIS A 205 -4.02 12.83 -3.11
CA HIS A 205 -4.23 11.43 -2.74
C HIS A 205 -5.66 10.97 -3.06
N TYR A 206 -6.68 11.68 -2.57
CA TYR A 206 -8.07 11.30 -2.83
C TYR A 206 -8.46 11.39 -4.32
N TYR A 207 -7.94 12.39 -5.04
CA TYR A 207 -8.16 12.50 -6.49
C TYR A 207 -7.56 11.31 -7.23
N LEU A 208 -6.28 10.97 -6.99
CA LEU A 208 -5.61 9.86 -7.66
C LEU A 208 -6.19 8.49 -7.28
N LEU A 209 -6.58 8.32 -6.01
CA LEU A 209 -7.32 7.15 -5.55
C LEU A 209 -8.63 7.00 -6.31
N SER A 210 -9.41 8.08 -6.43
CA SER A 210 -10.67 8.08 -7.17
C SER A 210 -10.44 7.74 -8.65
N CYS A 211 -9.46 8.39 -9.28
CA CYS A 211 -9.07 8.09 -10.67
C CYS A 211 -8.75 6.61 -10.87
N ASN A 212 -8.02 5.98 -9.94
CA ASN A 212 -7.71 4.55 -10.03
C ASN A 212 -8.99 3.68 -10.07
N TYR A 213 -9.95 3.93 -9.18
CA TYR A 213 -11.23 3.21 -9.20
C TYR A 213 -12.06 3.46 -10.46
N PHE A 214 -12.10 4.71 -10.94
CA PHE A 214 -12.82 5.03 -12.18
C PHE A 214 -12.13 4.43 -13.41
N TRP A 215 -10.80 4.31 -13.45
CA TRP A 215 -10.10 3.59 -14.52
C TRP A 215 -10.37 2.08 -14.51
N MET A 216 -10.51 1.47 -13.32
CA MET A 216 -10.98 0.08 -13.21
C MET A 216 -12.42 -0.08 -13.73
N LEU A 217 -13.30 0.89 -13.47
CA LEU A 217 -14.65 0.92 -14.05
C LEU A 217 -14.59 1.07 -15.59
N CYS A 218 -13.75 1.96 -16.12
CA CYS A 218 -13.56 2.14 -17.55
C CYS A 218 -13.14 0.82 -18.23
N GLU A 219 -12.24 0.07 -17.61
CA GLU A 219 -11.84 -1.25 -18.09
C GLU A 219 -12.98 -2.27 -18.04
N GLY A 220 -13.74 -2.29 -16.95
CA GLY A 220 -14.94 -3.13 -16.82
C GLY A 220 -15.99 -2.85 -17.91
N ILE A 221 -16.30 -1.57 -18.15
CA ILE A 221 -17.23 -1.14 -19.20
C ILE A 221 -16.71 -1.56 -20.58
N TYR A 222 -15.42 -1.33 -20.86
CA TYR A 222 -14.81 -1.70 -22.13
C TYR A 222 -14.88 -3.21 -22.38
N LEU A 223 -14.50 -4.02 -21.39
CA LEU A 223 -14.52 -5.48 -21.49
C LEU A 223 -15.94 -6.03 -21.63
N HIS A 224 -16.90 -5.50 -20.88
CA HIS A 224 -18.32 -5.85 -21.00
C HIS A 224 -18.87 -5.52 -22.39
N THR A 225 -18.59 -4.31 -22.88
CA THR A 225 -19.08 -3.87 -24.19
C THR A 225 -18.53 -4.73 -25.32
N LEU A 226 -17.24 -5.09 -25.25
CA LEU A 226 -16.61 -5.93 -26.26
C LEU A 226 -17.18 -7.36 -26.29
N ILE A 227 -17.37 -8.00 -25.13
CA ILE A 227 -17.78 -9.41 -25.06
C ILE A 227 -19.29 -9.59 -25.27
N VAL A 228 -20.11 -8.75 -24.64
CA VAL A 228 -21.57 -8.94 -24.61
C VAL A 228 -22.26 -8.15 -25.71
N VAL A 229 -21.80 -6.92 -25.95
CA VAL A 229 -22.51 -5.93 -26.76
C VAL A 229 -21.86 -5.78 -28.14
N ALA A 230 -20.85 -6.61 -28.48
CA ALA A 230 -20.03 -6.72 -29.70
C ALA A 230 -20.35 -5.82 -30.91
N VAL A 231 -21.62 -5.71 -31.32
CA VAL A 231 -22.18 -4.79 -32.33
C VAL A 231 -21.80 -3.32 -32.12
N PHE A 232 -21.54 -2.88 -30.88
CA PHE A 232 -21.20 -1.47 -30.59
C PHE A 232 -19.69 -1.20 -30.39
N ALA A 233 -18.83 -2.21 -30.50
CA ALA A 233 -17.39 -2.04 -30.29
C ALA A 233 -16.72 -1.13 -31.36
N GLU A 234 -17.30 -1.06 -32.56
CA GLU A 234 -16.71 -0.40 -33.73
C GLU A 234 -16.79 1.14 -33.69
N LYS A 235 -17.66 1.72 -32.87
CA LYS A 235 -17.92 3.18 -32.78
C LYS A 235 -17.40 3.84 -31.48
N GLN A 236 -16.55 3.16 -30.72
CA GLN A 236 -16.16 3.65 -29.40
C GLN A 236 -15.08 4.73 -29.47
N HIS A 237 -15.49 5.97 -29.18
CA HIS A 237 -14.55 7.09 -29.04
C HIS A 237 -13.83 7.04 -27.69
N LEU A 238 -12.50 6.91 -27.70
CA LEU A 238 -11.64 6.92 -26.50
C LEU A 238 -11.87 8.15 -25.61
N ILE A 239 -12.26 9.28 -26.20
CA ILE A 239 -12.38 10.55 -25.49
C ILE A 239 -13.37 10.48 -24.32
N TRP A 240 -14.47 9.72 -24.47
CA TRP A 240 -15.45 9.52 -23.39
C TRP A 240 -14.87 8.75 -22.21
N TYR A 241 -13.99 7.77 -22.48
CA TYR A 241 -13.29 7.04 -21.43
C TYR A 241 -12.28 7.92 -20.70
N TYR A 242 -11.59 8.83 -21.38
CA TYR A 242 -10.70 9.80 -20.75
C TYR A 242 -11.46 10.80 -19.87
N LEU A 243 -12.62 11.29 -20.33
CA LEU A 243 -13.49 12.15 -19.54
C LEU A 243 -14.03 11.43 -18.29
N LEU A 244 -14.42 10.16 -18.41
CA LEU A 244 -14.89 9.35 -17.29
C LEU A 244 -13.76 9.00 -16.30
N GLY A 245 -12.58 8.64 -16.80
CA GLY A 245 -11.47 8.17 -15.97
C GLY A 245 -10.68 9.27 -15.26
N TRP A 246 -10.45 10.41 -15.91
CA TRP A 246 -9.69 11.53 -15.33
C TRP A 246 -10.54 12.76 -15.00
N GLY A 247 -11.59 13.04 -15.79
CA GLY A 247 -12.41 14.22 -15.62
C GLY A 247 -13.42 14.09 -14.48
N PHE A 248 -14.24 13.04 -14.49
CA PHE A 248 -15.28 12.81 -13.47
C PHE A 248 -14.75 12.78 -12.03
N PRO A 249 -13.63 12.09 -11.69
CA PRO A 249 -13.12 12.02 -10.32
C PRO A 249 -12.70 13.38 -9.74
N LEU A 250 -12.40 14.36 -10.60
CA LEU A 250 -12.04 15.71 -10.15
C LEU A 250 -13.22 16.43 -9.48
N VAL A 251 -14.45 16.18 -9.94
CA VAL A 251 -15.65 16.89 -9.44
C VAL A 251 -15.92 16.55 -7.96
N PRO A 252 -16.05 15.28 -7.54
CA PRO A 252 -16.23 14.94 -6.12
C PRO A 252 -15.03 15.36 -5.26
N ALA A 253 -13.80 15.26 -5.77
CA ALA A 253 -12.60 15.65 -5.04
C ALA A 253 -12.58 17.16 -4.71
N VAL A 254 -12.94 18.01 -5.68
CA VAL A 254 -13.03 19.46 -5.47
C VAL A 254 -14.16 19.81 -4.52
N ILE A 255 -15.34 19.20 -4.67
CA ILE A 255 -16.48 19.43 -3.75
C ILE A 255 -16.09 19.07 -2.31
N HIS A 256 -15.46 17.91 -2.12
CA HIS A 256 -15.01 17.48 -0.79
C HIS A 256 -13.95 18.43 -0.21
N SER A 257 -12.98 18.87 -1.02
CA SER A 257 -11.95 19.82 -0.62
C SER A 257 -12.53 21.14 -0.13
N ILE A 258 -13.46 21.72 -0.90
CA ILE A 258 -14.16 22.96 -0.53
C ILE A 258 -15.01 22.76 0.73
N ALA A 259 -15.80 21.70 0.78
CA ALA A 259 -16.65 21.41 1.93
C ALA A 259 -15.80 21.21 3.19
N ARG A 260 -14.69 20.47 3.12
CA ARG A 260 -13.80 20.26 4.26
C ARG A 260 -13.18 21.58 4.73
N GLN A 261 -12.73 22.43 3.80
CA GLN A 261 -12.18 23.74 4.13
C GLN A 261 -13.21 24.67 4.81
N CYS A 262 -14.49 24.57 4.47
CA CYS A 262 -15.55 25.39 5.07
C CYS A 262 -16.02 24.89 6.45
N TYR A 263 -16.15 23.56 6.64
CA TYR A 263 -16.73 22.99 7.85
C TYR A 263 -15.69 22.63 8.93
N TYR A 264 -14.52 22.15 8.54
CA TYR A 264 -13.47 21.66 9.46
C TYR A 264 -12.11 22.23 9.03
N ASN A 265 -11.73 23.39 9.58
CA ASN A 265 -10.45 24.03 9.25
C ASN A 265 -9.28 23.41 10.02
N ASP A 266 -9.14 22.08 9.92
CA ASP A 266 -8.06 21.32 10.54
C ASP A 266 -6.70 21.66 9.90
N ASN A 267 -5.61 21.44 10.64
CA ASN A 267 -4.24 21.68 10.15
C ASN A 267 -3.85 20.72 9.01
N CYS A 268 -4.38 19.49 8.99
CA CYS A 268 -4.29 18.56 7.86
C CYS A 268 -5.53 17.66 7.78
N TRP A 269 -5.93 17.27 6.56
CA TRP A 269 -7.14 16.48 6.29
C TRP A 269 -6.92 14.96 6.43
N VAL A 270 -6.20 14.52 7.47
CA VAL A 270 -5.90 13.10 7.69
C VAL A 270 -7.06 12.38 8.41
N SER A 271 -7.83 13.10 9.25
CA SER A 271 -8.91 12.50 10.06
C SER A 271 -10.09 12.01 9.20
N SER A 272 -10.40 10.71 9.35
CA SER A 272 -11.44 9.97 8.65
C SER A 272 -12.83 10.08 9.30
N ASP A 273 -12.94 10.60 10.54
CA ASP A 273 -14.17 10.64 11.35
C ASP A 273 -15.15 11.75 10.95
N THR A 274 -15.46 11.84 9.66
CA THR A 274 -16.42 12.83 9.18
C THR A 274 -17.36 12.24 8.14
N SER A 275 -18.64 12.61 8.24
CA SER A 275 -19.66 12.31 7.24
C SER A 275 -19.37 12.92 5.86
N LEU A 276 -18.45 13.89 5.78
CA LEU A 276 -17.99 14.50 4.52
C LEU A 276 -17.25 13.53 3.60
N LEU A 277 -16.73 12.42 4.14
CA LEU A 277 -15.99 11.43 3.36
C LEU A 277 -16.91 10.67 2.37
N TYR A 278 -18.22 10.62 2.65
CA TYR A 278 -19.21 10.03 1.74
C TYR A 278 -19.29 10.73 0.37
N ILE A 279 -18.91 12.01 0.28
CA ILE A 279 -18.89 12.76 -0.99
C ILE A 279 -17.94 12.11 -2.01
N ILE A 280 -16.79 11.61 -1.54
CA ILE A 280 -15.80 10.93 -2.39
C ILE A 280 -16.12 9.45 -2.52
N HIS A 281 -16.41 8.78 -1.40
CA HIS A 281 -16.61 7.33 -1.42
C HIS A 281 -17.93 6.89 -2.07
N GLY A 282 -18.99 7.71 -2.02
CA GLY A 282 -20.29 7.37 -2.62
C GLY A 282 -20.18 7.04 -4.12
N PRO A 283 -19.62 7.93 -4.96
CA PRO A 283 -19.37 7.65 -6.37
C PRO A 283 -18.45 6.44 -6.61
N ILE A 284 -17.43 6.22 -5.76
CA ILE A 284 -16.53 5.07 -5.86
C ILE A 284 -17.29 3.76 -5.59
N CYS A 285 -18.06 3.71 -4.50
CA CYS A 285 -18.89 2.55 -4.15
C CYS A 285 -19.91 2.23 -5.26
N ALA A 286 -20.57 3.26 -5.81
CA ALA A 286 -21.49 3.08 -6.93
C ALA A 286 -20.77 2.50 -8.17
N ALA A 287 -19.58 3.03 -8.50
CA ALA A 287 -18.75 2.50 -9.59
C ALA A 287 -18.39 1.02 -9.37
N LEU A 288 -18.02 0.63 -8.16
CA LEU A 288 -17.68 -0.76 -7.82
C LEU A 288 -18.88 -1.71 -7.93
N VAL A 289 -20.07 -1.30 -7.49
CA VAL A 289 -21.30 -2.10 -7.64
C VAL A 289 -21.66 -2.29 -9.11
N VAL A 290 -21.55 -1.23 -9.92
CA VAL A 290 -21.73 -1.33 -11.38
C VAL A 290 -20.70 -2.28 -12.00
N ASN A 291 -19.44 -2.22 -11.55
CA ASN A 291 -18.40 -3.12 -12.04
C ASN A 291 -18.66 -4.59 -11.67
N LEU A 292 -19.21 -4.84 -10.47
CA LEU A 292 -19.66 -6.17 -10.07
C LEU A 292 -20.79 -6.68 -10.99
N PHE A 293 -21.77 -5.84 -11.31
CA PHE A 293 -22.83 -6.20 -12.25
C PHE A 293 -22.26 -6.58 -13.63
N PHE A 294 -21.30 -5.80 -14.14
CA PHE A 294 -20.62 -6.14 -15.40
C PHE A 294 -19.86 -7.46 -15.30
N LEU A 295 -19.11 -7.70 -14.22
CA LEU A 295 -18.44 -8.98 -14.01
C LEU A 295 -19.43 -10.14 -14.07
N LEU A 296 -20.53 -10.09 -13.32
CA LEU A 296 -21.52 -11.16 -13.29
C LEU A 296 -22.09 -11.46 -14.68
N ASN A 297 -22.37 -10.42 -15.48
CA ASN A 297 -22.83 -10.58 -16.86
C ASN A 297 -21.76 -11.19 -17.77
N ILE A 298 -20.51 -10.73 -17.67
CA ILE A 298 -19.38 -11.29 -18.43
C ILE A 298 -19.21 -12.77 -18.09
N VAL A 299 -19.21 -13.12 -16.80
CA VAL A 299 -19.08 -14.50 -16.33
C VAL A 299 -20.23 -15.36 -16.85
N ARG A 300 -21.48 -14.87 -16.78
CA ARG A 300 -22.65 -15.57 -17.33
C ARG A 300 -22.48 -15.86 -18.83
N VAL A 301 -22.08 -14.87 -19.62
CA VAL A 301 -21.89 -15.02 -21.06
C VAL A 301 -20.71 -15.95 -21.37
N LEU A 302 -19.60 -15.82 -20.66
CA LEU A 302 -18.42 -16.68 -20.81
C LEU A 302 -18.75 -18.15 -20.52
N ILE A 303 -19.42 -18.43 -19.40
CA ILE A 303 -19.86 -19.80 -19.04
C ILE A 303 -20.84 -20.34 -20.07
N THR A 304 -21.81 -19.51 -20.51
CA THR A 304 -22.79 -19.94 -21.52
C THR A 304 -22.11 -20.28 -22.85
N LYS A 305 -21.16 -19.45 -23.31
CA LYS A 305 -20.39 -19.73 -24.53
C LYS A 305 -19.54 -20.98 -24.39
N LEU A 306 -18.82 -21.14 -23.28
CA LEU A 306 -18.00 -22.33 -22.98
C LEU A 306 -18.83 -23.62 -22.95
N ARG A 307 -20.05 -23.57 -22.37
CA ARG A 307 -20.97 -24.72 -22.35
C ARG A 307 -21.46 -25.11 -23.75
N VAL A 308 -21.61 -24.14 -24.65
CA VAL A 308 -22.06 -24.37 -26.03
C VAL A 308 -20.92 -24.89 -26.92
N THR A 309 -19.67 -24.50 -26.67
CA THR A 309 -18.51 -24.99 -27.45
C THR A 309 -17.94 -26.33 -26.99
N HIS A 310 -18.19 -26.79 -25.76
CA HIS A 310 -17.71 -28.11 -25.31
C HIS A 310 -18.67 -28.80 -24.31
N GLN A 311 -19.07 -30.03 -24.64
CA GLN A 311 -19.84 -30.92 -23.77
C GLN A 311 -18.93 -31.43 -22.63
N ALA A 312 -19.05 -30.80 -21.46
CA ALA A 312 -18.74 -31.33 -20.13
C ALA A 312 -17.40 -32.10 -19.93
N GLU A 313 -16.29 -31.38 -19.79
CA GLU A 313 -15.18 -31.82 -18.93
C GLU A 313 -15.10 -30.93 -17.68
N SER A 314 -14.97 -31.54 -16.49
CA SER A 314 -14.73 -30.85 -15.22
C SER A 314 -13.46 -29.97 -15.25
N SER A 315 -12.48 -30.34 -16.10
CA SER A 315 -11.24 -29.59 -16.35
C SER A 315 -11.51 -28.16 -16.88
N LEU A 316 -12.56 -27.98 -17.70
CA LEU A 316 -12.90 -26.70 -18.32
C LEU A 316 -13.58 -25.74 -17.34
N TYR A 317 -14.46 -26.27 -16.48
CA TYR A 317 -15.08 -25.50 -15.40
C TYR A 317 -14.03 -24.92 -14.46
N MET A 318 -13.02 -25.72 -14.06
CA MET A 318 -11.92 -25.23 -13.22
C MET A 318 -11.06 -24.16 -13.92
N ARG A 319 -10.84 -24.27 -15.24
CA ARG A 319 -10.16 -23.20 -16.01
C ARG A 319 -10.99 -21.91 -16.05
N ALA A 320 -12.30 -22.01 -16.21
CA ALA A 320 -13.20 -20.85 -16.20
C ALA A 320 -13.23 -20.19 -14.81
N VAL A 321 -13.40 -20.97 -13.75
CA VAL A 321 -13.36 -20.47 -12.36
C VAL A 321 -12.03 -19.78 -12.07
N ARG A 322 -10.91 -20.40 -12.47
CA ARG A 322 -9.58 -19.78 -12.34
C ARG A 322 -9.48 -18.45 -13.10
N ALA A 323 -10.00 -18.37 -14.32
CA ALA A 323 -10.03 -17.11 -15.08
C ALA A 323 -10.91 -16.04 -14.42
N THR A 324 -12.05 -16.43 -13.84
CA THR A 324 -12.91 -15.49 -13.11
C THR A 324 -12.30 -15.01 -11.80
N LEU A 325 -11.60 -15.88 -11.06
CA LEU A 325 -10.87 -15.51 -9.85
C LEU A 325 -9.76 -14.48 -10.15
N ILE A 326 -9.10 -14.62 -11.30
CA ILE A 326 -8.08 -13.67 -11.79
C ILE A 326 -8.70 -12.32 -12.17
N LEU A 327 -9.96 -12.30 -12.61
CA LEU A 327 -10.69 -11.09 -13.02
C LEU A 327 -11.24 -10.28 -11.82
N ILE A 328 -11.36 -10.88 -10.63
CA ILE A 328 -11.88 -10.21 -9.42
C ILE A 328 -10.94 -9.09 -8.93
N PRO A 329 -9.62 -9.32 -8.70
CA PRO A 329 -8.69 -8.25 -8.30
C PRO A 329 -8.54 -7.16 -9.35
N LEU A 330 -8.77 -7.50 -10.61
CA LEU A 330 -8.60 -6.63 -11.77
C LEU A 330 -9.69 -5.55 -11.82
N LEU A 331 -10.90 -5.93 -11.45
CA LEU A 331 -12.07 -5.03 -11.42
C LEU A 331 -12.29 -4.36 -10.04
N GLY A 332 -11.43 -4.63 -9.05
CA GLY A 332 -11.53 -4.01 -7.72
C GLY A 332 -12.72 -4.49 -6.89
N ILE A 333 -13.27 -5.68 -7.19
CA ILE A 333 -14.53 -6.17 -6.62
C ILE A 333 -14.38 -6.69 -5.18
N GLN A 334 -13.15 -6.86 -4.69
CA GLN A 334 -12.88 -7.34 -3.33
C GLN A 334 -13.58 -6.51 -2.23
N PHE A 335 -13.77 -5.20 -2.44
CA PHE A 335 -14.46 -4.32 -1.50
C PHE A 335 -15.97 -4.58 -1.39
N VAL A 336 -16.60 -5.05 -2.46
CA VAL A 336 -18.05 -5.34 -2.47
C VAL A 336 -18.34 -6.75 -1.96
N LEU A 337 -17.40 -7.68 -2.11
CA LEU A 337 -17.54 -9.06 -1.64
C LEU A 337 -17.47 -9.18 -0.12
N PHE A 338 -16.68 -8.31 0.53
CA PHE A 338 -16.47 -8.34 1.98
C PHE A 338 -16.80 -6.99 2.63
N PRO A 339 -18.07 -6.53 2.60
CA PRO A 339 -18.44 -5.24 3.19
C PRO A 339 -18.65 -5.32 4.70
N TYR A 340 -18.78 -6.53 5.26
CA TYR A 340 -19.17 -6.72 6.66
C TYR A 340 -17.97 -6.53 7.58
N LYS A 341 -17.96 -5.43 8.33
CA LYS A 341 -17.03 -5.19 9.43
C LYS A 341 -17.42 -6.09 10.63
N PRO A 342 -16.63 -7.12 10.97
CA PRO A 342 -16.94 -7.98 12.12
C PRO A 342 -16.83 -7.19 13.43
N ARG A 343 -17.66 -7.55 14.42
CA ARG A 343 -17.67 -6.89 15.75
C ARG A 343 -16.60 -7.42 16.70
N GLU A 344 -16.15 -8.66 16.49
CA GLU A 344 -15.11 -9.28 17.32
C GLU A 344 -13.72 -8.77 16.95
N HIS A 345 -12.93 -8.37 17.94
CA HIS A 345 -11.62 -7.73 17.76
C HIS A 345 -10.64 -8.59 16.93
N TRP A 346 -10.50 -9.88 17.28
CA TRP A 346 -9.59 -10.82 16.60
C TRP A 346 -9.97 -11.05 15.12
N VAL A 347 -11.27 -11.14 14.82
CA VAL A 347 -11.77 -11.33 13.45
C VAL A 347 -11.60 -10.05 12.64
N TYR A 348 -11.75 -8.90 13.29
CA TYR A 348 -11.53 -7.59 12.69
C TYR A 348 -10.07 -7.38 12.30
N GLU A 349 -9.10 -7.71 13.15
CA GLU A 349 -7.68 -7.62 12.81
C GLU A 349 -7.33 -8.49 11.60
N ILE A 350 -7.79 -9.75 11.56
CA ILE A 350 -7.58 -10.64 10.40
C ILE A 350 -8.20 -10.05 9.13
N TYR A 351 -9.41 -9.52 9.23
CA TYR A 351 -10.10 -8.87 8.12
C TYR A 351 -9.28 -7.68 7.57
N LEU A 352 -8.75 -6.83 8.46
CA LEU A 352 -7.91 -5.69 8.06
C LEU A 352 -6.65 -6.16 7.31
N TYR A 353 -5.93 -7.16 7.83
CA TYR A 353 -4.74 -7.72 7.16
C TYR A 353 -5.06 -8.26 5.77
N VAL A 354 -6.13 -9.05 5.63
CA VAL A 354 -6.53 -9.62 4.34
C VAL A 354 -6.88 -8.52 3.34
N MET A 355 -7.66 -7.52 3.75
CA MET A 355 -8.04 -6.42 2.87
C MET A 355 -6.85 -5.54 2.49
N ASP A 356 -5.94 -5.27 3.41
CA ASP A 356 -4.73 -4.51 3.13
C ASP A 356 -3.82 -5.24 2.14
N ILE A 357 -3.64 -6.55 2.30
CA ILE A 357 -2.87 -7.36 1.34
C ILE A 357 -3.54 -7.29 -0.05
N LEU A 358 -4.85 -7.55 -0.13
CA LEU A 358 -5.57 -7.53 -1.41
C LEU A 358 -5.52 -6.17 -2.10
N MET A 359 -5.60 -5.08 -1.35
CA MET A 359 -5.61 -3.71 -1.86
C MET A 359 -4.22 -3.23 -2.29
N HIS A 360 -3.20 -3.38 -1.43
CA HIS A 360 -1.88 -2.82 -1.70
C HIS A 360 -1.08 -3.66 -2.71
N TYR A 361 -1.36 -4.96 -2.80
CA TYR A 361 -0.74 -5.85 -3.80
C TYR A 361 -1.55 -5.95 -5.09
N GLN A 362 -2.68 -5.24 -5.20
CA GLN A 362 -3.55 -5.29 -6.38
C GLN A 362 -2.78 -4.93 -7.68
N GLY A 363 -2.00 -3.86 -7.66
CA GLY A 363 -1.21 -3.45 -8.83
C GLY A 363 -0.14 -4.48 -9.23
N LEU A 364 0.47 -5.16 -8.25
CA LEU A 364 1.41 -6.25 -8.49
C LEU A 364 0.72 -7.43 -9.19
N LEU A 365 -0.44 -7.85 -8.68
CA LEU A 365 -1.23 -8.93 -9.28
C LEU A 365 -1.64 -8.59 -10.72
N VAL A 366 -2.21 -7.40 -10.92
CA VAL A 366 -2.67 -6.92 -12.23
C VAL A 366 -1.50 -6.87 -13.23
N SER A 367 -0.35 -6.30 -12.85
CA SER A 367 0.83 -6.26 -13.73
C SER A 367 1.37 -7.65 -14.07
N THR A 368 1.34 -8.58 -13.11
CA THR A 368 1.80 -9.95 -13.32
C THR A 368 0.92 -10.73 -14.26
N ILE A 369 -0.40 -10.62 -14.10
CA ILE A 369 -1.37 -11.30 -14.94
C ILE A 369 -1.31 -10.78 -16.38
N PHE A 370 -1.35 -9.46 -16.58
CA PHE A 370 -1.46 -8.89 -17.92
C PHE A 370 -0.15 -8.76 -18.68
N CYS A 371 0.97 -8.61 -17.98
CA CYS A 371 2.27 -8.44 -18.61
C CYS A 371 3.09 -9.73 -18.58
N PHE A 372 3.32 -10.31 -17.40
CA PHE A 372 4.25 -11.44 -17.26
C PHE A 372 3.63 -12.79 -17.68
N PHE A 373 2.34 -13.02 -17.42
CA PHE A 373 1.62 -14.25 -17.78
C PHE A 373 0.91 -14.18 -19.13
N ASN A 374 0.98 -13.06 -19.82
CA ASN A 374 0.43 -12.95 -21.16
C ASN A 374 1.35 -13.64 -22.17
N GLY A 375 0.89 -14.74 -22.76
CA GLY A 375 1.68 -15.56 -23.68
C GLY A 375 2.25 -14.80 -24.88
N GLU A 376 1.56 -13.77 -25.37
CA GLU A 376 2.08 -12.91 -26.44
C GLU A 376 3.30 -12.11 -25.97
N VAL A 377 3.23 -11.54 -24.75
CA VAL A 377 4.31 -10.77 -24.16
C VAL A 377 5.47 -11.70 -23.76
N SER A 378 5.19 -12.85 -23.15
CA SER A 378 6.22 -13.83 -22.79
C SER A 378 6.96 -14.36 -24.03
N CYS A 379 6.24 -14.63 -25.12
CA CYS A 379 6.84 -15.09 -26.37
C CYS A 379 7.72 -14.00 -27.01
N LEU A 380 7.26 -12.75 -27.03
CA LEU A 380 8.03 -11.63 -27.54
C LEU A 380 9.24 -11.31 -26.66
N LEU A 381 9.09 -11.35 -25.34
CA LEU A 381 10.19 -11.18 -24.40
C LEU A 381 11.23 -12.30 -24.58
N PHE A 382 10.80 -13.55 -24.70
CA PHE A 382 11.69 -14.69 -24.95
C PHE A 382 12.40 -14.56 -26.30
N SER A 383 11.69 -14.11 -27.34
CA SER A 383 12.26 -13.86 -28.67
C SER A 383 13.26 -12.71 -28.66
N TYR A 384 12.95 -11.62 -27.95
CA TYR A 384 13.84 -10.47 -27.78
C TYR A 384 15.06 -10.82 -26.93
N LEU A 385 14.90 -11.54 -25.81
CA LEU A 385 16.00 -12.02 -24.98
C LEU A 385 16.86 -13.02 -25.75
N LYS A 386 16.27 -13.93 -26.53
CA LYS A 386 17.00 -14.86 -27.39
C LYS A 386 17.80 -14.11 -28.45
N VAL A 387 17.21 -13.14 -29.14
CA VAL A 387 17.92 -12.29 -30.12
C VAL A 387 19.02 -11.48 -29.44
N ARG A 388 18.78 -10.89 -28.26
CA ARG A 388 19.78 -10.11 -27.53
C ARG A 388 20.92 -10.98 -27.00
N VAL A 389 20.64 -12.19 -26.52
CA VAL A 389 21.64 -13.19 -26.12
C VAL A 389 22.40 -13.73 -27.34
N THR A 390 21.74 -13.97 -28.47
CA THR A 390 22.42 -14.36 -29.72
C THR A 390 23.28 -13.22 -30.25
N ILE A 391 22.82 -11.96 -30.19
CA ILE A 391 23.62 -10.78 -30.54
C ILE A 391 24.78 -10.63 -29.56
N PHE A 392 24.58 -10.82 -28.25
CA PHE A 392 25.65 -10.71 -27.26
C PHE A 392 26.66 -11.86 -27.40
N ASN A 393 26.21 -13.08 -27.69
CA ASN A 393 27.07 -14.22 -27.99
C ASN A 393 27.80 -14.03 -29.33
N ASN A 394 27.14 -13.49 -30.36
CA ASN A 394 27.78 -13.16 -31.64
C ASN A 394 28.73 -11.97 -31.51
N LEU A 395 28.44 -10.97 -30.67
CA LEU A 395 29.37 -9.89 -30.32
C LEU A 395 30.55 -10.46 -29.53
N SER A 396 30.30 -11.33 -28.56
CA SER A 396 31.35 -11.98 -27.78
C SER A 396 32.21 -12.89 -28.65
N TYR A 397 31.64 -13.60 -29.62
CA TYR A 397 32.36 -14.35 -30.67
C TYR A 397 33.09 -13.41 -31.63
N PHE A 398 32.50 -12.28 -32.01
CA PHE A 398 33.13 -11.26 -32.85
C PHE A 398 34.31 -10.61 -32.13
N PHE A 399 34.20 -10.32 -30.84
CA PHE A 399 35.29 -9.85 -29.98
C PHE A 399 36.32 -10.96 -29.73
N TYR A 400 35.93 -12.22 -29.58
CA TYR A 400 36.86 -13.36 -29.52
C TYR A 400 37.62 -13.56 -30.84
N CYS A 401 36.95 -13.44 -31.98
CA CYS A 401 37.56 -13.48 -33.31
C CYS A 401 38.44 -12.27 -33.58
N LEU A 402 38.03 -11.06 -33.17
CA LEU A 402 38.87 -9.86 -33.24
C LEU A 402 40.10 -10.00 -32.34
N TYR A 403 39.94 -10.52 -31.13
CA TYR A 403 41.04 -10.79 -30.20
C TYR A 403 41.97 -11.88 -30.73
N SER A 404 41.43 -12.93 -31.35
CA SER A 404 42.23 -13.97 -32.02
C SER A 404 42.95 -13.44 -33.26
N TYR A 405 42.31 -12.58 -34.07
CA TYR A 405 42.92 -11.92 -35.24
C TYR A 405 43.97 -10.88 -34.84
N TYR A 406 43.75 -10.10 -33.78
CA TYR A 406 44.74 -9.20 -33.20
C TYR A 406 45.88 -9.96 -32.53
N SER A 407 45.62 -11.07 -31.85
CA SER A 407 46.64 -11.96 -31.28
C SER A 407 47.47 -12.62 -32.37
N LEU A 408 46.88 -13.09 -33.48
CA LEU A 408 47.61 -13.59 -34.65
C LEU A 408 48.42 -12.49 -35.34
N ASN A 409 47.92 -11.25 -35.44
CA ASN A 409 48.70 -10.12 -35.96
C ASN A 409 49.79 -9.64 -34.99
N TYR A 410 49.60 -9.82 -33.68
CA TYR A 410 50.63 -9.57 -32.68
C TYR A 410 51.69 -10.68 -32.72
N PHE A 411 51.28 -11.94 -32.87
CA PHE A 411 52.17 -13.09 -33.02
C PHE A 411 52.92 -13.08 -34.36
N SER A 412 52.27 -12.66 -35.47
CA SER A 412 52.94 -12.47 -36.77
C SER A 412 53.90 -11.29 -36.75
N LYS A 413 53.55 -10.18 -36.08
CA LYS A 413 54.47 -9.06 -35.82
C LYS A 413 55.60 -9.44 -34.88
N GLN A 414 55.38 -10.32 -33.90
CA GLN A 414 56.42 -10.85 -33.01
C GLN A 414 57.37 -11.79 -33.79
N PHE A 415 56.83 -12.65 -34.67
CA PHE A 415 57.62 -13.54 -35.54
C PHE A 415 58.45 -12.74 -36.58
N LEU A 416 57.89 -11.67 -37.15
CA LEU A 416 58.63 -10.74 -38.02
C LEU A 416 59.66 -9.88 -37.27
N LYS A 417 59.45 -9.60 -35.98
CA LYS A 417 60.45 -8.92 -35.13
C LYS A 417 61.60 -9.86 -34.75
N GLN A 418 61.30 -11.13 -34.53
CA GLN A 418 62.29 -12.14 -34.13
C GLN A 418 63.20 -12.54 -35.31
N HIS A 419 62.67 -12.60 -36.53
CA HIS A 419 63.49 -12.77 -37.74
C HIS A 419 64.35 -11.54 -38.07
N ARG A 420 63.92 -10.33 -37.72
CA ARG A 420 64.69 -9.09 -37.95
C ARG A 420 65.87 -8.93 -36.97
N CYS A 421 65.75 -9.46 -35.75
CA CYS A 421 66.85 -9.50 -34.77
C CYS A 421 67.93 -10.55 -35.08
N PHE A 422 67.58 -11.66 -35.76
CA PHE A 422 68.55 -12.71 -36.11
C PHE A 422 69.49 -12.28 -37.27
N LEU A 423 69.00 -11.44 -38.19
CA LEU A 423 69.80 -10.91 -39.32
C LEU A 423 70.76 -9.79 -38.92
N THR A 424 70.44 -8.97 -37.90
CA THR A 424 71.33 -7.92 -37.40
C THR A 424 72.53 -8.45 -36.62
N HIS A 425 72.43 -9.66 -36.03
CA HIS A 425 73.54 -10.25 -35.27
C HIS A 425 74.62 -10.91 -36.15
N ILE A 426 74.29 -11.23 -37.41
CA ILE A 426 75.23 -11.79 -38.41
C ILE A 426 76.03 -10.66 -39.11
N CYS A 427 75.46 -9.46 -39.23
CA CYS A 427 76.13 -8.32 -39.89
C CYS A 427 77.17 -7.60 -39.00
N TRP A 428 77.10 -7.76 -37.68
CA TRP A 428 78.06 -7.12 -36.75
C TRP A 428 79.39 -7.89 -36.62
N GLN A 429 79.46 -9.13 -37.12
CA GLN A 429 80.68 -9.96 -37.11
C GLN A 429 81.55 -9.82 -38.38
N SER A 430 81.11 -9.04 -39.37
CA SER A 430 81.78 -8.93 -40.68
C SER A 430 82.23 -7.50 -41.07
N GLY A 431 82.19 -6.53 -40.14
CA GLY A 431 82.93 -5.27 -40.29
C GLY A 431 82.55 -4.40 -41.51
N ALA A 432 81.25 -4.22 -41.79
CA ALA A 432 80.76 -3.35 -42.86
C ALA A 432 79.77 -2.28 -42.33
N GLU A 433 79.86 -1.05 -42.84
CA GLU A 433 78.99 0.08 -42.46
C GLU A 433 77.57 -0.05 -43.06
N CYS A 434 76.54 0.22 -42.23
CA CYS A 434 75.13 0.15 -42.62
C CYS A 434 74.63 1.49 -43.19
N VAL A 435 74.31 1.54 -44.49
CA VAL A 435 73.51 2.63 -45.09
C VAL A 435 72.02 2.31 -44.97
N THR A 436 71.21 3.32 -44.66
CA THR A 436 69.75 3.23 -44.48
C THR A 436 69.07 2.67 -45.73
N GLY A 437 68.67 1.39 -45.68
CA GLY A 437 67.99 0.76 -46.81
C GLY A 437 67.99 -0.77 -46.85
N GLY A 438 68.74 -1.48 -46.00
CA GLY A 438 68.59 -2.93 -45.83
C GLY A 438 68.95 -3.80 -47.04
N TRP A 439 69.86 -3.33 -47.91
CA TRP A 439 70.48 -4.13 -48.97
C TRP A 439 72.01 -4.03 -48.84
N CYS A 440 72.71 -5.17 -48.84
CA CYS A 440 74.17 -5.24 -48.94
C CYS A 440 74.55 -5.33 -50.42
N GLU A 441 75.31 -4.37 -50.93
CA GLU A 441 75.94 -4.43 -52.26
C GLU A 441 77.44 -4.72 -52.14
N SER A 442 77.93 -5.63 -52.98
CA SER A 442 79.24 -6.27 -52.91
C SER A 442 80.38 -5.40 -53.45
N SER A 443 81.44 -5.19 -52.67
CA SER A 443 82.74 -4.72 -53.19
C SER A 443 83.58 -5.90 -53.69
N GLN A 444 83.93 -5.81 -54.96
CA GLN A 444 84.52 -6.81 -55.83
C GLN A 444 86.06 -6.56 -55.94
N TRP A 445 86.82 -7.62 -56.29
CA TRP A 445 88.13 -7.65 -57.01
C TRP A 445 89.42 -8.19 -56.32
N SER A 446 90.00 -9.18 -57.03
CA SER A 446 91.42 -9.62 -57.14
C SER A 446 92.15 -10.19 -55.91
N HIS A 447 92.44 -11.51 -55.90
CA HIS A 447 93.60 -12.12 -56.58
C HIS A 447 93.49 -13.64 -56.69
#